data_AF-A0AAU6JLX9-F1
#
_entry.id   AF-A0AAU6JLX9-F1
#
_cell.length_a   1.000
_cell.length_b   1.000
_cell.length_c   1.000
_cell.angle_alpha   90.00
_cell.angle_beta   90.00
_cell.angle_gamma   90.00
#
_symmetry.space_group_name_H-M   'P 1'
#
loop_
_entity.id
_entity.type
_entity.pdbx_description
1 polymer ?
#
loop_
_entity_poly.entity_id
_entity_poly.type
_entity_poly.pdbx_seq_one_letter_code
_entity_poly.pdbx_strand_id
1 'polypeptide(L)' 'MGVGHLERLRHIRTLLTRSGAATEETRLYCFSGTGFTDELRHLAKDDHTIQLIDLLRLYRGE' A
#
# COMPACT_ATOMS: atom_id res chain seq x y z
N MET A 1 -4.06 -10.32 2.06
CA MET A 1 -3.78 -9.23 1.09
C MET A 1 -2.54 -9.59 0.27
N GLY A 2 -2.50 -9.23 -1.02
CA GLY A 2 -1.39 -9.58 -1.91
C GLY A 2 -1.19 -8.58 -3.05
N VAL A 3 -0.21 -8.82 -3.92
CA VAL A 3 0.27 -7.85 -4.92
C VAL A 3 -0.84 -7.31 -5.84
N GLY A 4 -1.80 -8.14 -6.25
CA GLY A 4 -2.93 -7.65 -7.07
C GLY A 4 -3.74 -6.51 -6.44
N HIS A 5 -3.81 -6.43 -5.10
CA HIS A 5 -4.45 -5.32 -4.41
C HIS A 5 -3.59 -4.05 -4.43
N LEU A 6 -2.27 -4.20 -4.30
CA LEU A 6 -1.33 -3.09 -4.44
C LEU A 6 -1.37 -2.51 -5.86
N GLU A 7 -1.41 -3.37 -6.89
CA GLU A 7 -1.52 -2.93 -8.29
C GLU A 7 -2.80 -2.15 -8.55
N ARG A 8 -3.92 -2.54 -7.91
CA ARG A 8 -5.16 -1.75 -7.97
C ARG A 8 -4.97 -0.34 -7.41
N LEU A 9 -4.26 -0.19 -6.28
CA LEU A 9 -3.97 1.13 -5.71
C LEU A 9 -3.01 1.94 -6.59
N ARG A 10 -1.98 1.31 -7.15
CA ARG A 10 -1.08 1.95 -8.12
C ARG A 10 -1.84 2.47 -9.33
N HIS A 11 -2.74 1.66 -9.88
CA HIS A 11 -3.60 2.05 -10.99
C HIS A 11 -4.48 3.25 -10.65
N ILE A 12 -5.13 3.25 -9.48
CA ILE A 12 -5.94 4.39 -9.02
C ILE A 12 -5.07 5.65 -8.89
N ARG A 13 -3.88 5.56 -8.28
CA ARG A 13 -2.95 6.70 -8.17
C ARG A 13 -2.62 7.25 -9.55
N THR A 14 -2.29 6.39 -10.52
CA THR A 14 -2.02 6.80 -11.91
C THR A 14 -3.21 7.53 -12.54
N LEU A 15 -4.45 7.07 -12.31
CA LEU A 15 -5.64 7.77 -12.81
C LEU A 15 -5.79 9.16 -12.18
N LEU A 16 -5.54 9.27 -10.87
CA LEU A 16 -5.60 10.54 -10.15
C LEU A 16 -4.53 11.51 -10.64
N THR A 17 -3.28 11.06 -10.84
CA THR A 17 -2.21 11.86 -11.43
C THR A 17 -2.63 12.44 -12.79
N ARG A 18 -3.23 11.60 -13.65
CA ARG A 18 -3.70 12.02 -14.99
C ARG A 18 -4.85 13.02 -14.94
N SER A 19 -5.64 13.02 -13.87
CA SER A 19 -6.70 14.01 -13.64
C SER A 19 -6.19 15.35 -13.08
N GLY A 20 -4.87 15.49 -12.85
CA GLY A 20 -4.26 16.70 -12.32
C GLY A 20 -4.18 16.75 -10.79
N ALA A 21 -4.45 15.64 -10.10
CA ALA A 21 -4.23 15.56 -8.66
C ALA A 21 -2.73 15.39 -8.34
N ALA A 22 -2.22 16.20 -7.41
CA ALA A 22 -0.88 16.05 -6.87
C ALA A 22 -0.80 14.73 -6.08
N THR A 23 -0.02 13.77 -6.59
CA THR A 23 0.02 12.39 -6.11
C THR A 23 1.45 11.89 -5.88
N GLU A 24 2.44 12.77 -6.03
CA GLU A 24 3.87 12.48 -6.01
C GLU A 24 4.28 11.92 -4.64
N GLU A 25 3.76 12.51 -3.56
CA GLU A 25 4.03 12.12 -2.18
C GLU A 25 3.02 11.09 -1.63
N THR A 26 2.15 10.53 -2.49
CA THR A 26 1.10 9.60 -2.05
C THR A 26 1.68 8.23 -1.71
N ARG A 27 1.53 7.84 -0.44
CA ARG A 27 1.82 6.49 0.07
C ARG A 27 0.61 5.57 -0.06
N LEU A 28 0.86 4.30 -0.39
CA LEU A 28 -0.14 3.27 -0.58
C LEU A 28 -0.27 2.42 0.68
N TYR A 29 -1.35 2.62 1.43
CA TYR A 29 -1.62 1.89 2.66
C TYR A 29 -2.45 0.62 2.39
N CYS A 30 -1.89 -0.52 2.75
CA CYS A 30 -2.52 -1.84 2.63
C CYS A 30 -2.90 -2.37 4.01
N PHE A 31 -4.19 -2.48 4.29
CA PHE A 31 -4.70 -2.99 5.56
C PHE A 31 -5.08 -4.46 5.45
N SER A 32 -4.74 -5.27 6.46
CA SER A 32 -5.19 -6.67 6.49
C SER A 32 -5.33 -7.25 7.89
N GLY A 33 -6.49 -7.88 8.14
CA GLY A 33 -6.72 -8.69 9.34
C GLY A 33 -6.16 -10.11 9.27
N THR A 34 -5.88 -10.60 8.06
CA THR A 34 -5.41 -11.98 7.81
C THR A 34 -3.97 -12.04 7.31
N GLY A 35 -3.30 -10.88 7.21
CA GLY A 35 -1.89 -10.77 6.84
C GLY A 35 -1.62 -10.56 5.34
N PHE A 36 -0.32 -10.56 5.01
CA PHE A 36 0.21 -10.24 3.70
C PHE A 36 0.99 -11.41 3.11
N THR A 37 0.92 -11.58 1.79
CA THR A 37 1.79 -12.49 1.03
C THR A 37 3.25 -12.06 1.14
N ASP A 38 4.18 -13.01 1.08
CA ASP A 38 5.62 -12.73 1.20
C ASP A 38 6.15 -11.80 0.11
N GLU A 39 5.66 -11.96 -1.13
CA GLU A 39 5.98 -11.07 -2.25
C GLU A 39 5.65 -9.60 -1.93
N LEU A 40 4.47 -9.34 -1.37
CA LEU A 40 4.06 -8.00 -0.97
C LEU A 40 4.90 -7.45 0.20
N ARG A 41 5.32 -8.31 1.14
CA ARG A 41 6.24 -7.90 2.21
C ARG A 41 7.61 -7.52 1.67
N HIS A 42 8.10 -8.27 0.69
CA HIS A 42 9.38 -7.98 0.03
C HIS A 42 9.32 -6.62 -0.68
N LEU A 43 8.27 -6.39 -1.49
CA LEU A 43 8.05 -5.10 -2.14
C LEU A 43 7.98 -3.93 -1.16
N ALA A 44 7.26 -4.08 -0.04
CA ALA A 44 7.14 -3.03 0.96
C ALA A 44 8.44 -2.76 1.73
N LYS A 45 9.36 -3.73 1.76
CA LYS A 45 10.70 -3.54 2.34
C LYS A 45 11.56 -2.66 1.44
N ASP A 46 11.43 -2.82 0.13
CA ASP A 46 12.23 -2.09 -0.86
C ASP A 46 11.63 -0.71 -1.23
N ASP A 47 10.31 -0.55 -1.05
CA ASP A 47 9.58 0.68 -1.36
C ASP A 47 8.82 1.21 -0.13
N HIS A 48 9.40 2.22 0.53
CA HIS A 48 8.83 2.87 1.71
C HIS A 48 7.51 3.64 1.44
N THR A 49 7.14 3.85 0.17
CA THR A 49 5.83 4.41 -0.16
C THR A 49 4.69 3.40 0.05
N ILE A 50 5.01 2.12 0.22
CA ILE A 50 4.04 1.07 0.54
C ILE A 50 4.02 0.86 2.06
N GLN A 51 2.83 0.96 2.65
CA GLN A 51 2.64 0.82 4.10
C GLN A 51 1.76 -0.39 4.37
N LEU A 52 2.32 -1.41 5.03
CA LEU A 52 1.57 -2.59 5.47
C LEU A 52 1.04 -2.36 6.88
N ILE A 53 -0.29 -2.42 7.03
CA ILE A 53 -1.00 -2.22 8.29
C ILE A 53 -1.69 -3.53 8.67
N ASP A 54 -1.10 -4.29 9.59
CA ASP A 54 -1.75 -5.44 10.22
C ASP A 54 -2.58 -5.01 11.44
N LEU A 55 -3.24 -5.97 12.10
CA LEU A 55 -4.04 -5.70 13.30
C LEU A 55 -3.21 -5.13 14.45
N LEU A 56 -1.97 -5.57 14.61
CA LEU A 56 -1.12 -5.09 15.70
C LEU A 56 -0.83 -3.61 15.52
N ARG A 57 -0.35 -3.23 14.33
CA ARG A 57 -0.08 -1.84 13.95
C ARG A 57 -1.33 -0.97 13.98
N LEU A 58 -2.48 -1.50 13.52
CA LEU A 58 -3.75 -0.77 13.51
C LEU A 58 -4.23 -0.40 14.92
N TYR A 59 -4.11 -1.32 15.89
CA TYR A 59 -4.65 -1.12 17.24
C TYR A 59 -3.64 -0.58 18.24
N ARG A 60 -2.34 -0.76 18.01
CA ARG A 60 -1.30 -0.34 18.96
C ARG A 60 -0.44 0.83 18.47
N GLY A 61 -0.56 1.20 17.20
CA GLY A 61 0.38 2.14 16.59
C GLY A 61 1.74 1.49 16.31
N GLU A 62 2.59 2.24 15.60
CA GLU A 62 3.85 1.87 14.92
C GLU A 62 3.71 1.34 13.49
#